data_AF-A0A078F903-F1
#
_entry.id   AF-A0A078F903-F1
#
_cell.length_a   1.000
_cell.length_b   1.000
_cell.length_c   1.000
_cell.angle_alpha   90.00
_cell.angle_beta   90.00
_cell.angle_gamma   90.00
#
_symmetry.space_group_name_H-M   'P 1'
#
loop_
_entity.id
_entity.type
_entity.pdbx_description
1 polymer ?
#
loop_
_entity_poly.entity_id
_entity_poly.type
_entity_poly.pdbx_seq_one_letter_code
_entity_poly.pdbx_strand_id
1 'polypeptide(L)'
;MSETTMKLNMEASEENKNTPINLAQNTYWNLPGNDSWNILDHMIQIWGPHITLDPHTDHARSLREKDLLSLSPQEMDRRVYRRGGYWI
;
A
#
# COMPACT_ATOMS: atom_id res chain seq x y z
N MET A 1 15.24 -19.46 8.15
CA MET A 1 14.27 -18.71 7.31
C MET A 1 13.60 -19.71 6.39
N SER A 2 12.30 -19.55 6.09
CA SER A 2 11.62 -20.42 5.12
C SER A 2 12.21 -20.17 3.72
N GLU A 3 12.16 -21.15 2.82
CA GLU A 3 12.53 -20.97 1.41
C GLU A 3 11.68 -19.91 0.70
N THR A 4 10.53 -19.53 1.28
CA THR A 4 9.60 -18.52 0.75
C THR A 4 9.77 -17.13 1.39
N THR A 5 10.87 -16.86 2.09
CA THR A 5 11.10 -15.57 2.75
C THR A 5 12.00 -14.65 1.91
N MET A 6 11.53 -13.44 1.61
CA MET A 6 12.36 -12.35 1.08
C MET A 6 12.73 -11.39 2.21
N LYS A 7 14.02 -11.07 2.35
CA LYS A 7 14.54 -10.06 3.28
C LYS A 7 15.37 -9.04 2.51
N LEU A 8 15.17 -7.76 2.82
CA LEU A 8 15.96 -6.67 2.26
C LEU A 8 16.56 -5.84 3.39
N ASN A 9 17.88 -5.67 3.35
CA ASN A 9 18.60 -4.72 4.20
C ASN A 9 18.93 -3.50 3.36
N MET A 10 18.59 -2.31 3.86
CA MET A 10 18.91 -1.04 3.23
C MET A 10 19.87 -0.28 4.12
N GLU A 11 21.02 0.08 3.57
CA GLU A 11 22.08 0.79 4.28
C GLU A 11 22.46 2.03 3.47
N ALA A 12 22.68 3.13 4.17
CA ALA A 12 23.23 4.33 3.58
C ALA A 12 24.16 5.01 4.58
N SER A 13 25.23 5.60 4.05
CA SER A 13 26.19 6.39 4.80
C SER A 13 26.31 7.76 4.17
N GLU A 14 26.35 8.78 5.02
CA GLU A 14 26.70 10.13 4.62
C GLU A 14 28.23 10.26 4.60
N GLU A 15 28.77 10.94 3.59
CA GLU A 15 30.22 11.11 3.50
C GLU A 15 30.73 12.35 4.26
N ASN A 16 30.11 13.53 4.06
CA ASN A 16 30.74 14.80 4.48
C ASN A 16 29.77 15.91 4.91
N LYS A 17 28.44 15.70 4.89
CA LYS A 17 27.43 16.74 5.21
C LYS A 17 26.05 16.16 5.45
N ASN A 18 25.35 16.69 6.46
CA ASN A 18 24.02 16.24 6.86
C ASN A 18 23.12 15.93 5.64
N THR A 19 22.79 14.66 5.44
CA THR A 19 21.97 14.20 4.29
C THR A 19 20.69 13.52 4.79
N PRO A 20 19.50 14.07 4.49
CA PRO A 20 18.24 13.39 4.80
C PRO A 20 18.08 12.17 3.89
N ILE A 21 17.69 11.03 4.46
CA ILE A 21 17.55 9.75 3.74
C ILE A 21 16.22 9.10 4.11
N ASN A 22 15.50 8.61 3.10
CA ASN A 22 14.31 7.78 3.26
C ASN A 22 14.31 6.70 2.18
N LEU A 23 14.70 5.47 2.55
CA LEU A 23 14.78 4.34 1.63
C LEU A 23 13.52 3.48 1.75
N ALA A 24 12.95 3.09 0.61
CA ALA A 24 11.75 2.25 0.53
C ALA A 24 11.83 1.31 -0.69
N GLN A 25 11.00 0.26 -0.69
CA GLN A 25 10.76 -0.55 -1.88
C GLN A 25 9.46 -0.15 -2.54
N ASN A 26 9.42 -0.28 -3.87
CA ASN A 26 8.23 -0.07 -4.70
C ASN A 26 7.84 -1.38 -5.41
N THR A 27 7.62 -2.44 -4.61
CA THR A 27 7.26 -3.77 -5.10
C THR A 27 5.75 -3.88 -5.31
N TYR A 28 5.35 -4.36 -6.48
CA TYR A 28 3.95 -4.66 -6.80
C TYR A 28 3.67 -6.15 -6.62
N TRP A 29 2.64 -6.49 -5.85
CA TRP A 29 2.23 -7.87 -5.59
C TRP A 29 0.92 -8.18 -6.30
N ASN A 30 0.96 -9.20 -7.16
CA ASN A 30 -0.20 -9.80 -7.82
C ASN A 30 -0.12 -11.32 -7.62
N LEU A 31 -0.82 -11.84 -6.62
CA LEU A 31 -0.70 -13.25 -6.21
C LEU A 31 -1.23 -14.25 -7.27
N PRO A 32 -2.31 -13.93 -8.01
CA PRO A 32 -2.74 -14.71 -9.16
C PRO A 32 -1.79 -14.66 -10.37
N GLY A 33 -0.81 -13.75 -10.39
CA GLY A 33 0.12 -13.59 -11.50
C GLY A 33 -0.45 -12.82 -12.70
N ASN A 34 0.31 -12.80 -13.80
CA ASN A 34 0.05 -11.96 -14.97
C ASN A 34 -1.22 -12.29 -15.77
N ASP A 35 -1.81 -13.46 -15.52
CA ASP A 35 -3.05 -13.89 -16.20
C ASP A 35 -4.30 -13.31 -15.52
N SER A 36 -4.16 -12.64 -14.36
CA SER A 36 -5.24 -11.93 -13.69
C SER A 36 -5.00 -10.42 -13.68
N TRP A 37 -6.00 -9.69 -14.15
CA TRP A 37 -6.05 -8.22 -14.10
C TRP A 37 -6.70 -7.69 -12.82
N ASN A 38 -7.24 -8.57 -11.97
CA ASN A 38 -8.02 -8.15 -10.81
C ASN A 38 -7.25 -8.33 -9.51
N ILE A 39 -6.68 -7.24 -9.00
CA ILE A 39 -6.10 -7.20 -7.65
C ILE A 39 -7.16 -6.98 -6.55
N LEU A 40 -8.38 -6.55 -6.90
CA LEU A 40 -9.38 -6.12 -5.92
C LEU A 40 -9.98 -7.29 -5.13
N ASP A 41 -9.87 -8.52 -5.64
CA ASP A 41 -10.32 -9.74 -4.97
C ASP A 41 -9.31 -10.23 -3.90
N HIS A 42 -8.18 -9.54 -3.73
CA HIS A 42 -7.23 -9.88 -2.67
C HIS A 42 -7.74 -9.43 -1.31
N MET A 43 -7.52 -10.28 -0.31
CA MET A 43 -7.73 -9.93 1.09
C MET A 43 -6.48 -9.22 1.63
N ILE A 44 -6.67 -8.04 2.22
CA ILE A 44 -5.62 -7.27 2.88
C ILE A 44 -5.97 -6.99 4.34
N GLN A 45 -4.95 -6.97 5.18
CA GLN A 45 -5.04 -6.51 6.56
C GLN A 45 -3.86 -5.57 6.82
N ILE A 46 -4.16 -4.33 7.24
CA ILE A 46 -3.15 -3.31 7.54
C ILE A 46 -3.21 -3.01 9.03
N TRP A 47 -2.06 -3.07 9.69
CA TRP A 47 -1.94 -2.76 11.11
C TRP A 47 -1.33 -1.38 11.27
N GLY A 48 -2.18 -0.40 11.54
CA GLY A 48 -1.79 0.96 11.86
C GLY A 48 -3.00 1.67 12.46
N PRO A 49 -2.84 2.57 13.43
CA PRO A 49 -3.96 3.34 13.95
C PRO A 49 -4.27 4.57 13.08
N HIS A 50 -3.34 4.98 12.21
CA HIS A 50 -3.41 6.22 11.44
C HIS A 50 -2.87 6.13 10.02
N ILE A 51 -3.42 6.98 9.14
CA ILE A 51 -2.99 7.15 7.75
C ILE A 51 -2.67 8.62 7.50
N THR A 52 -1.47 8.90 7.00
CA THR A 52 -1.08 10.24 6.56
C THR A 52 -1.41 10.41 5.08
N LEU A 53 -2.21 11.42 4.76
CA LEU A 53 -2.57 11.76 3.39
C LEU A 53 -1.74 12.96 2.91
N ASP A 54 -1.43 13.01 1.62
CA ASP A 54 -0.88 14.22 1.00
C ASP A 54 -1.98 15.30 0.91
N PRO A 55 -1.79 16.49 1.52
CA PRO A 55 -2.78 17.56 1.49
C PRO A 55 -3.10 18.09 0.10
N HIS A 56 -2.25 17.85 -0.90
CA HIS A 56 -2.50 18.23 -2.30
C HIS A 56 -3.30 17.18 -3.08
N THR A 57 -3.60 16.03 -2.47
CA THR A 57 -4.45 15.01 -3.08
C THR A 57 -5.91 15.30 -2.75
N ASP A 58 -6.56 16.13 -3.58
CA ASP A 58 -7.99 16.51 -3.46
C ASP A 58 -8.97 15.31 -3.52
N HIS A 59 -8.48 14.10 -3.82
CA HIS A 59 -9.28 12.88 -4.00
C HIS A 59 -9.34 11.95 -2.78
N ALA A 60 -8.49 12.14 -1.77
CA ALA A 60 -8.39 11.22 -0.64
C ALA A 60 -9.48 11.41 0.45
N ARG A 61 -10.31 12.45 0.34
CA ARG A 61 -11.32 12.83 1.36
C ARG A 61 -12.45 11.80 1.60
N SER A 62 -12.54 10.71 0.84
CA SER A 62 -13.63 9.74 0.98
C SER A 62 -13.27 8.44 1.72
N LEU A 63 -12.00 8.22 2.07
CA LEU A 63 -11.59 7.06 2.86
C LEU A 63 -11.56 7.46 4.32
N ARG A 64 -12.52 7.00 5.11
CA ARG A 64 -12.40 7.16 6.57
C ARG A 64 -11.38 6.14 7.04
N GLU A 65 -10.46 6.58 7.87
CA GLU A 65 -9.44 5.79 8.57
C GLU A 65 -9.98 4.45 9.11
N LYS A 66 -11.18 4.45 9.71
CA LYS A 66 -11.88 3.24 10.19
C LYS A 66 -12.18 2.19 9.11
N ASP A 67 -12.31 2.60 7.84
CA ASP A 67 -12.66 1.72 6.72
C ASP A 67 -11.41 0.98 6.19
N LEU A 68 -10.18 1.43 6.53
CA LEU A 68 -8.90 0.82 6.12
C LEU A 68 -8.20 0.06 7.25
N LEU A 69 -8.49 0.41 8.51
CA LEU A 69 -7.79 -0.09 9.69
C LEU A 69 -8.62 -1.17 10.41
N SER A 70 -8.97 -2.22 9.67
CA SER A 70 -9.70 -3.37 10.21
C SER A 70 -8.77 -4.36 10.89
N LEU A 71 -9.17 -4.86 12.07
CA LEU A 71 -8.50 -5.96 12.78
C LEU A 71 -8.74 -7.34 12.13
N SER A 72 -9.60 -7.43 11.12
CA SER A 72 -9.78 -8.62 10.28
C SER A 72 -9.43 -8.33 8.82
N PRO A 73 -8.90 -9.31 8.06
CA PRO A 73 -8.70 -9.17 6.63
C PRO A 73 -9.99 -8.73 5.92
N GLN A 74 -9.88 -7.80 4.98
CA GLN A 74 -10.97 -7.32 4.15
C GLN A 74 -10.56 -7.45 2.68
N GLU A 75 -11.52 -7.68 1.78
CA GLU A 75 -11.27 -7.51 0.35
C GLU A 75 -10.78 -6.07 0.12
N MET A 76 -9.81 -5.89 -0.78
CA MET A 76 -9.31 -4.57 -1.14
C MET A 76 -10.43 -3.67 -1.73
N ASP A 77 -11.56 -4.30 -2.13
CA ASP A 77 -12.94 -3.83 -2.35
C ASP A 77 -13.13 -2.39 -2.88
N ARG A 78 -13.98 -2.31 -3.91
CA ARG A 78 -14.39 -1.17 -4.74
C ARG A 78 -14.90 0.06 -3.98
N ARG A 79 -14.99 0.01 -2.65
CA ARG A 79 -15.26 1.16 -1.75
C ARG A 79 -14.15 2.22 -1.80
N VAL A 80 -12.93 1.84 -2.15
CA VAL A 80 -11.82 2.78 -2.40
C VAL A 80 -11.97 3.51 -3.74
N TYR A 81 -12.80 2.99 -4.64
CA TYR A 81 -12.84 3.41 -6.04
C TYR A 81 -14.27 3.68 -6.56
N ARG A 82 -15.15 4.31 -5.77
CA ARG A 82 -16.45 4.76 -6.28
C ARG A 82 -16.49 6.26 -6.55
N ARG A 83 -15.95 6.67 -7.70
CA ARG A 83 -16.35 7.92 -8.36
C ARG A 83 -16.14 7.84 -9.87
N GLY A 84 -17.22 7.98 -10.65
CA GLY A 84 -17.11 8.44 -12.05
C GLY A 84 -17.67 7.58 -13.19
N GLY A 85 -18.31 6.44 -12.95
CA GLY A 85 -19.15 5.79 -13.98
C GLY A 85 -18.44 5.22 -15.22
N TYR A 86 -17.10 5.10 -15.22
CA TYR A 86 -16.36 4.37 -16.25
C TYR A 86 -15.58 3.23 -15.60
N TRP A 87 -15.77 2.05 -16.17
CA TRP A 87 -14.98 0.86 -15.91
C TRP A 87 -13.67 0.99 -16.68
N ILE A 88 -12.54 0.89 -15.98
CA ILE A 88 -11.28 0.46 -16.60
C ILE A 88 -11.18 -1.06 -16.47
#